data_AF-A0A917HKW5-F1
#
_entry.id   AF-A0A917HKW5-F1
#
_cell.length_a   1.000
_cell.length_b   1.000
_cell.length_c   1.000
_cell.angle_alpha   90.00
_cell.angle_beta   90.00
_cell.angle_gamma   90.00
#
_symmetry.space_group_name_H-M   'P 1'
#
loop_
_entity.id
_entity.type
_entity.pdbx_description
1 polymer ?
#
loop_
_entity_poly.entity_id
_entity_poly.type
_entity_poly.pdbx_seq_one_letter_code
_entity_poly.pdbx_strand_id
1 'polypeptide(L)'
;MVIKFRKNLVMFMLLIAVAVAYVTPAFAATFPDDGTYKIQYAAYSATSTAPSMLTGYIAAPAVVVADGNSFTVTVEFTNDSYIQNFRVNNGAGYVEATSVTPATAGNYAFQFTTDDLDSYVNIQIYVDIPSSVYPPNGYQYTRDARLLFNTAGAVEA
;
A
#
# COMPACT_ATOMS: atom_id res chain seq x y z
N MET A 1 -28.15 0.34 -23.69
CA MET A 1 -26.93 -0.42 -24.05
C MET A 1 -25.92 -0.20 -22.93
N VAL A 2 -25.69 -1.23 -22.11
CA VAL A 2 -24.85 -1.15 -20.90
C VAL A 2 -23.40 -1.04 -21.34
N ILE A 3 -22.70 0.01 -20.89
CA ILE A 3 -21.28 0.22 -21.11
C ILE A 3 -20.54 -0.95 -20.43
N LYS A 4 -20.08 -1.92 -21.24
CA LYS A 4 -19.28 -3.07 -20.77
C LYS A 4 -17.84 -2.60 -20.61
N PHE A 5 -17.43 -2.31 -19.38
CA PHE A 5 -16.02 -2.23 -19.01
C PHE A 5 -15.38 -3.59 -19.32
N ARG A 6 -14.62 -3.67 -20.42
CA ARG A 6 -13.89 -4.89 -20.79
C ARG A 6 -12.70 -5.03 -19.85
N LYS A 7 -12.60 -6.21 -19.21
CA LYS A 7 -11.51 -6.68 -18.33
C LYS A 7 -10.16 -6.73 -19.08
N ASN A 8 -9.58 -5.58 -19.39
CA ASN A 8 -8.24 -5.45 -19.95
C ASN A 8 -7.46 -4.41 -19.12
N LEU A 9 -6.98 -4.80 -17.93
CA LEU A 9 -6.21 -3.91 -17.04
C LEU A 9 -4.81 -4.42 -16.69
N VAL A 10 -4.21 -5.31 -17.49
CA VAL A 10 -2.85 -5.84 -17.21
C VAL A 10 -1.77 -5.20 -18.08
N MET A 11 -2.10 -4.18 -18.89
CA MET A 11 -1.14 -3.68 -19.87
C MET A 11 -1.26 -2.18 -20.09
N PHE A 12 -0.74 -1.36 -19.16
CA PHE A 12 -0.27 0.01 -19.43
C PHE A 12 0.57 0.59 -18.27
N MET A 13 1.53 -0.20 -17.75
CA MET A 13 2.53 0.29 -16.78
C MET A 13 3.75 0.92 -17.49
N LEU A 14 3.51 1.76 -18.50
CA LEU A 14 4.57 2.50 -19.18
C LEU A 14 4.58 3.95 -18.69
N LEU A 15 5.69 4.33 -18.06
CA LEU A 15 6.03 5.64 -17.52
C LEU A 15 5.73 6.80 -18.49
N ILE A 16 4.92 7.76 -18.06
CA ILE A 16 4.89 9.11 -18.64
C ILE A 16 5.30 10.08 -17.53
N ALA A 17 6.48 10.70 -17.70
CA ALA A 17 6.98 11.74 -16.83
C ALA A 17 6.42 13.10 -17.29
N VAL A 18 5.60 13.73 -16.45
CA VAL A 18 5.25 15.15 -16.59
C VAL A 18 5.74 15.87 -15.35
N ALA A 19 6.56 16.89 -15.57
CA ALA A 19 7.10 17.76 -14.53
C ALA A 19 5.98 18.57 -13.89
N VAL A 20 5.72 18.35 -12.60
CA VAL A 20 4.84 19.20 -11.79
C VAL A 20 5.63 19.65 -10.57
N ALA A 21 5.53 20.95 -10.28
CA ALA A 21 6.22 21.63 -9.20
C ALA A 21 5.95 20.97 -7.85
N TYR A 22 7.01 20.88 -7.05
CA TYR A 22 7.06 20.21 -5.75
C TYR A 22 6.14 20.89 -4.74
N VAL A 23 5.06 20.20 -4.34
CA VAL A 23 4.38 20.46 -3.06
C VAL A 23 4.71 19.28 -2.16
N THR A 24 5.50 19.53 -1.11
CA THR A 24 5.66 18.58 -0.02
C THR A 24 4.41 18.65 0.85
N PRO A 25 3.56 17.61 0.93
CA PRO A 25 2.58 17.58 1.99
C PRO A 25 3.32 17.36 3.31
N ALA A 26 3.34 18.37 4.17
CA ALA A 26 3.67 18.21 5.58
C ALA A 26 2.36 17.91 6.31
N PHE A 27 2.05 16.62 6.46
CA PHE A 27 1.08 16.18 7.45
C PHE A 27 1.88 15.82 8.70
N ALA A 28 1.42 16.25 9.87
CA ALA A 28 1.97 15.85 11.16
C ALA A 28 0.91 14.98 11.86
N ALA A 29 1.32 13.85 12.43
CA ALA A 29 0.47 12.74 12.82
C ALA A 29 0.03 13.09 14.21
N THR A 30 -1.07 13.80 14.29
CA THR A 30 -1.67 14.13 15.57
C THR A 30 -2.69 13.04 15.88
N PHE A 31 -2.18 11.91 16.37
CA PHE A 31 -3.03 10.97 17.09
C PHE A 31 -3.31 11.59 18.46
N PRO A 32 -4.58 11.81 18.81
CA PRO A 32 -4.91 12.50 20.06
C PRO A 32 -4.51 11.67 21.30
N ASP A 33 -4.59 10.34 21.22
CA ASP A 33 -4.27 9.40 22.31
C ASP A 33 -3.87 8.02 21.73
N ASP A 34 -3.48 7.09 22.60
CA ASP A 34 -3.35 5.67 22.23
C ASP A 34 -4.72 5.12 21.82
N GLY A 35 -4.77 4.33 20.75
CA GLY A 35 -6.05 3.86 20.24
C GLY A 35 -5.99 3.20 18.88
N THR A 36 -7.15 2.76 18.39
CA THR A 36 -7.29 2.22 17.04
C THR A 36 -7.94 3.25 16.13
N TYR A 37 -7.36 3.47 14.96
CA TYR A 37 -7.76 4.48 14.00
C TYR A 37 -7.95 3.87 12.62
N LYS A 38 -8.89 4.44 11.86
CA LYS A 38 -9.06 4.25 10.43
C LYS A 38 -8.46 5.43 9.70
N ILE A 39 -7.48 5.19 8.83
CA ILE A 39 -6.73 6.24 8.14
C ILE A 39 -6.80 6.05 6.63
N GLN A 40 -7.20 7.10 5.91
CA GLN A 40 -7.14 7.10 4.45
C GLN A 40 -5.68 7.13 3.99
N TYR A 41 -5.34 6.36 2.98
CA TYR A 41 -3.97 6.28 2.47
C TYR A 41 -3.97 5.90 0.99
N ALA A 42 -2.86 6.19 0.33
CA ALA A 42 -2.63 5.81 -1.06
C ALA A 42 -1.18 5.40 -1.28
N ALA A 43 -0.96 4.65 -2.36
CA ALA A 43 0.37 4.28 -2.80
C ALA A 43 0.88 5.24 -3.88
N TYR A 44 2.17 5.49 -3.85
CA TYR A 44 2.89 6.40 -4.74
C TYR A 44 4.11 5.69 -5.33
N SER A 45 4.60 6.22 -6.44
CA SER A 45 5.85 5.78 -7.06
C SER A 45 7.01 5.84 -6.07
N ALA A 46 7.93 4.89 -6.15
CA ALA A 46 9.14 4.86 -5.31
C ALA A 46 10.01 6.12 -5.46
N THR A 47 10.03 6.71 -6.65
CA THR A 47 10.94 7.80 -7.00
C THR A 47 10.22 9.12 -7.28
N SER A 48 8.88 9.14 -7.26
CA SER A 48 8.10 10.34 -7.55
C SER A 48 6.78 10.39 -6.78
N THR A 49 6.22 11.58 -6.61
CA THR A 49 4.92 11.80 -5.94
C THR A 49 3.73 11.44 -6.82
N ALA A 50 3.95 10.75 -7.95
CA ALA A 50 2.87 10.25 -8.78
C ALA A 50 2.16 9.07 -8.10
N PRO A 51 0.82 8.97 -8.18
CA PRO A 51 0.10 7.81 -7.67
C PRO A 51 0.60 6.51 -8.31
N SER A 52 0.78 5.49 -7.48
CA SER A 52 1.07 4.13 -7.94
C SER A 52 -0.23 3.43 -8.33
N MET A 53 -0.16 2.55 -9.33
CA MET A 53 -1.26 1.63 -9.61
C MET A 53 -1.59 0.74 -8.41
N LEU A 54 -0.63 0.53 -7.49
CA LEU A 54 -0.84 -0.20 -6.24
C LEU A 54 -2.02 0.35 -5.43
N THR A 55 -2.32 1.66 -5.53
CA THR A 55 -3.48 2.29 -4.87
C THR A 55 -4.80 1.61 -5.22
N GLY A 56 -4.94 1.07 -6.44
CA GLY A 56 -6.14 0.35 -6.86
C GLY A 56 -6.25 -1.09 -6.32
N TYR A 57 -5.19 -1.61 -5.69
CA TYR A 57 -5.12 -2.98 -5.19
C TYR A 57 -5.12 -3.06 -3.66
N ILE A 58 -4.91 -1.94 -2.96
CA ILE A 58 -5.00 -1.82 -1.51
C ILE A 58 -6.40 -1.36 -1.08
N ALA A 59 -6.90 -1.87 0.04
CA ALA A 59 -8.16 -1.45 0.64
C ALA A 59 -7.91 -0.24 1.54
N ALA A 60 -8.63 0.86 1.30
CA ALA A 60 -8.64 2.01 2.20
C ALA A 60 -10.02 2.14 2.88
N PRO A 61 -10.08 2.57 4.15
CA PRO A 61 -8.98 3.02 5.01
C PRO A 61 -8.15 1.87 5.60
N ALA A 62 -6.88 2.14 5.95
CA ALA A 62 -6.05 1.25 6.75
C ALA A 62 -6.47 1.28 8.22
N VAL A 63 -6.24 0.18 8.94
CA VAL A 63 -6.37 0.13 10.40
C VAL A 63 -5.01 0.38 11.04
N VAL A 64 -4.93 1.34 11.95
CA VAL A 64 -3.71 1.72 12.67
C VAL A 64 -3.96 1.64 14.16
N VAL A 65 -3.13 0.91 14.89
CA VAL A 65 -3.09 0.96 16.36
C VAL A 65 -1.93 1.86 16.76
N ALA A 66 -2.24 2.97 17.44
CA ALA A 66 -1.27 3.90 18.00
C ALA A 66 -0.99 3.55 19.47
N ASP A 67 0.29 3.41 19.81
CA ASP A 67 0.82 3.21 21.17
C ASP A 67 2.03 4.13 21.34
N GLY A 68 1.79 5.32 21.90
CA GLY A 68 2.73 6.43 21.98
C GLY A 68 3.25 6.85 20.59
N ASN A 69 4.53 6.62 20.34
CA ASN A 69 5.19 6.91 19.06
C ASN A 69 5.33 5.65 18.17
N SER A 70 4.70 4.54 18.53
CA SER A 70 4.74 3.31 17.74
C SER A 70 3.37 3.05 17.11
N PHE A 71 3.37 2.83 15.79
CA PHE A 71 2.17 2.60 15.01
C PHE A 71 2.20 1.20 14.40
N THR A 72 1.22 0.38 14.75
CA THR A 72 0.99 -0.91 14.10
C THR A 72 -0.05 -0.72 13.00
N VAL A 73 0.39 -0.82 11.75
CA VAL A 73 -0.43 -0.57 10.56
C VAL A 73 -0.84 -1.88 9.91
N THR A 74 -2.11 -2.03 9.60
CA THR A 74 -2.65 -3.16 8.82
C THR A 74 -3.12 -2.67 7.45
N VAL A 75 -2.49 -3.20 6.41
CA VAL A 75 -2.77 -2.92 5.00
C VAL A 75 -3.44 -4.15 4.40
N GLU A 76 -4.67 -4.02 3.92
CA GLU A 76 -5.39 -5.09 3.24
C GLU A 76 -5.28 -4.96 1.71
N PHE A 77 -5.18 -6.08 1.02
CA PHE A 77 -5.20 -6.16 -0.44
C PHE A 77 -6.51 -6.78 -0.94
N THR A 78 -7.17 -6.10 -1.88
CA THR A 78 -8.57 -6.38 -2.27
C THR A 78 -8.74 -7.48 -3.34
N ASN A 79 -7.66 -7.97 -3.96
CA ASN A 79 -7.74 -8.91 -5.08
C ASN A 79 -6.49 -9.80 -5.26
N ASP A 80 -5.70 -10.02 -4.21
CA ASP A 80 -4.26 -10.24 -4.41
C ASP A 80 -3.72 -11.56 -3.86
N SER A 81 -4.13 -12.67 -4.49
CA SER A 81 -3.47 -13.97 -4.29
C SER A 81 -2.04 -14.04 -4.86
N TYR A 82 -1.54 -12.95 -5.46
CA TYR A 82 -0.22 -12.93 -6.11
C TYR A 82 0.81 -12.09 -5.35
N ILE A 83 0.42 -11.19 -4.43
CA ILE A 83 1.37 -10.57 -3.51
C ILE A 83 1.77 -11.61 -2.47
N GLN A 84 2.96 -12.18 -2.65
CA GLN A 84 3.49 -13.19 -1.73
C GLN A 84 4.23 -12.55 -0.55
N ASN A 85 4.97 -11.46 -0.82
CA ASN A 85 5.74 -10.78 0.23
C ASN A 85 5.52 -9.26 0.19
N PHE A 86 5.38 -8.70 1.38
CA PHE A 86 5.33 -7.26 1.62
C PHE A 86 6.43 -6.90 2.62
N ARG A 87 7.30 -5.98 2.24
CA ARG A 87 8.41 -5.52 3.07
C ARG A 87 8.32 -4.02 3.26
N VAL A 88 8.71 -3.56 4.44
CA VAL A 88 8.70 -2.16 4.83
C VAL A 88 10.09 -1.73 5.21
N ASN A 89 10.49 -0.53 4.77
CA ASN A 89 11.77 0.04 5.17
C ASN A 89 11.64 0.73 6.52
N ASN A 90 12.45 0.33 7.49
CA ASN A 90 12.48 0.88 8.85
C ASN A 90 13.67 1.82 9.11
N GLY A 91 14.26 2.39 8.06
CA GLY A 91 15.47 3.21 8.12
C GLY A 91 16.78 2.42 8.10
N ALA A 92 16.80 1.17 8.58
CA ALA A 92 17.97 0.28 8.53
C ALA A 92 17.95 -0.68 7.31
N GLY A 93 16.81 -0.80 6.63
CA GLY A 93 16.63 -1.67 5.48
C GLY A 93 15.19 -2.17 5.37
N TYR A 94 14.93 -3.03 4.38
CA TYR A 94 13.62 -3.66 4.20
C TYR A 94 13.45 -4.86 5.12
N VAL A 95 12.42 -4.83 5.97
CA VAL A 95 12.01 -5.90 6.86
C VAL A 95 10.68 -6.48 6.40
N GLU A 96 10.50 -7.79 6.56
CA GLU A 96 9.27 -8.48 6.18
C GLU A 96 8.11 -8.12 7.11
N ALA A 97 6.97 -7.74 6.53
CA ALA A 97 5.75 -7.53 7.28
C ALA A 97 5.10 -8.87 7.62
N THR A 98 4.39 -8.89 8.74
CA THR A 98 3.67 -10.09 9.16
C THR A 98 2.42 -10.25 8.30
N SER A 99 2.25 -11.39 7.64
CA SER A 99 1.00 -11.70 6.95
C SER A 99 -0.10 -11.99 7.97
N VAL A 100 -1.24 -11.33 7.80
CA VAL A 100 -2.44 -11.51 8.59
C VAL A 100 -3.50 -12.03 7.62
N THR A 101 -3.97 -13.24 7.83
CA THR A 101 -5.06 -13.80 7.01
C THR A 101 -6.39 -13.24 7.53
N PRO A 102 -7.14 -12.42 6.77
CA PRO A 102 -8.51 -12.10 7.12
C PRO A 102 -9.39 -13.36 7.07
N ALA A 103 -10.48 -13.37 7.85
CA ALA A 103 -11.37 -14.50 8.04
C ALA A 103 -12.07 -15.03 6.76
N THR A 104 -11.92 -14.36 5.62
CA THR A 104 -12.50 -14.72 4.32
C THR A 104 -11.40 -15.02 3.30
N ALA A 105 -11.50 -16.19 2.67
CA ALA A 105 -10.55 -16.67 1.67
C ALA A 105 -10.38 -15.67 0.51
N GLY A 106 -9.16 -15.19 0.26
CA GLY A 106 -8.78 -14.45 -0.94
C GLY A 106 -8.20 -13.06 -0.73
N ASN A 107 -8.39 -12.45 0.44
CA ASN A 107 -7.74 -11.18 0.79
C ASN A 107 -6.50 -11.48 1.65
N TYR A 108 -5.40 -10.78 1.42
CA TYR A 108 -4.21 -10.84 2.26
C TYR A 108 -4.05 -9.49 2.93
N ALA A 109 -3.87 -9.48 4.25
CA ALA A 109 -3.46 -8.30 4.96
C ALA A 109 -2.01 -8.46 5.41
N PHE A 110 -1.28 -7.35 5.46
CA PHE A 110 0.06 -7.32 6.00
C PHE A 110 0.11 -6.28 7.12
N GLN A 111 0.78 -6.66 8.20
CA GLN A 111 0.97 -5.83 9.37
C GLN A 111 2.45 -5.48 9.55
N PHE A 112 2.71 -4.21 9.78
CA PHE A 112 4.04 -3.70 10.06
C PHE A 112 3.99 -2.62 11.14
N THR A 113 5.14 -2.36 11.75
CA THR A 113 5.32 -1.30 12.74
C THR A 113 6.15 -0.17 12.15
N THR A 114 5.76 1.08 12.42
CA THR A 114 6.53 2.28 12.08
C THR A 114 6.43 3.30 13.21
N ASP A 115 7.43 4.14 13.34
CA ASP A 115 7.45 5.29 14.26
C ASP A 115 7.06 6.61 13.57
N ASP A 116 6.95 6.59 12.23
CA ASP A 116 6.57 7.73 11.40
C ASP A 116 5.45 7.33 10.43
N LEU A 117 4.33 8.04 10.48
CA LEU A 117 3.19 7.96 9.53
C LEU A 117 2.94 9.27 8.76
N ASP A 118 3.74 10.29 9.02
CA ASP A 118 3.68 11.60 8.39
C ASP A 118 4.49 11.68 7.12
N SER A 119 5.54 10.88 7.08
CA SER A 119 6.37 10.70 5.92
C SER A 119 5.89 9.54 5.06
N TYR A 120 6.49 9.44 3.88
CA TYR A 120 6.33 8.26 3.04
C TYR A 120 6.91 7.02 3.74
N VAL A 121 6.08 6.00 3.90
CA VAL A 121 6.52 4.66 4.28
C VAL A 121 6.99 3.94 3.01
N ASN A 122 8.30 3.70 2.88
CA ASN A 122 8.83 2.98 1.73
C ASN A 122 8.54 1.49 1.86
N ILE A 123 7.99 0.91 0.79
CA ILE A 123 7.58 -0.49 0.75
C ILE A 123 8.15 -1.18 -0.47
N GLN A 124 8.31 -2.49 -0.35
CA GLN A 124 8.68 -3.37 -1.44
C GLN A 124 7.70 -4.54 -1.48
N ILE A 125 7.11 -4.76 -2.65
CA ILE A 125 6.20 -5.87 -2.89
C ILE A 125 6.84 -6.87 -3.83
N TYR A 126 6.66 -8.16 -3.54
CA TYR A 126 6.99 -9.24 -4.46
C TYR A 126 5.69 -9.87 -4.94
N VAL A 127 5.52 -9.86 -6.25
CA VAL A 127 4.35 -10.39 -6.95
C VAL A 127 4.77 -11.65 -7.69
N ASP A 128 4.04 -12.75 -7.49
CA ASP A 128 4.19 -14.02 -8.18
C ASP A 128 2.88 -14.44 -8.83
N ILE A 129 2.79 -14.22 -10.14
CA ILE A 129 1.64 -14.62 -10.95
C ILE A 129 1.96 -16.01 -11.54
N PRO A 130 1.16 -17.06 -11.24
CA PRO A 130 1.38 -18.38 -11.77
C PRO A 130 1.12 -18.42 -13.28
N SER A 131 1.83 -19.30 -13.99
CA SER A 131 1.69 -19.48 -15.45
C SER A 131 0.30 -19.95 -15.90
N SER A 132 -0.54 -20.43 -14.99
CA SER A 132 -1.94 -20.74 -15.25
C SER A 132 -2.83 -19.50 -15.46
N VAL A 133 -2.30 -18.30 -15.20
CA VAL A 133 -3.00 -17.01 -15.30
C VAL A 133 -2.28 -16.14 -16.32
N TYR A 134 -3.01 -15.30 -17.07
CA TYR A 134 -2.38 -14.42 -18.07
C TYR A 134 -1.45 -13.38 -17.38
N PRO A 135 -0.21 -13.20 -17.86
CA PRO A 135 0.39 -13.81 -19.05
C PRO A 135 0.84 -15.28 -18.84
N PRO A 136 0.67 -16.16 -19.85
CA PRO A 136 0.79 -17.62 -19.72
C PRO A 136 2.18 -18.16 -19.36
N ASN A 137 3.18 -17.28 -19.24
CA ASN A 137 4.53 -17.65 -18.82
C ASN A 137 4.76 -17.45 -17.32
N GLY A 138 3.74 -16.99 -16.59
CA GLY A 138 3.89 -16.48 -15.24
C GLY A 138 4.68 -15.18 -15.25
N TYR A 139 4.60 -14.43 -14.15
CA TYR A 139 5.33 -13.19 -14.03
C TYR A 139 5.69 -12.94 -12.58
N GLN A 140 6.99 -12.93 -12.31
CA GLN A 140 7.54 -12.66 -10.98
C GLN A 140 8.29 -11.34 -11.01
N TYR A 141 7.96 -10.45 -10.08
CA TYR A 141 8.69 -9.20 -9.99
C TYR A 141 8.63 -8.61 -8.59
N THR A 142 9.71 -7.92 -8.26
CA THR A 142 9.76 -7.03 -7.11
C THR A 142 9.54 -5.59 -7.59
N ARG A 143 8.76 -4.82 -6.84
CA ARG A 143 8.57 -3.38 -7.06
C ARG A 143 8.66 -2.64 -5.74
N ASP A 144 9.33 -1.50 -5.79
CA ASP A 144 9.30 -0.54 -4.70
C ASP A 144 8.15 0.43 -4.92
N ALA A 145 7.53 0.87 -3.84
CA ALA A 145 6.50 1.89 -3.80
C ALA A 145 6.58 2.64 -2.47
N ARG A 146 5.72 3.64 -2.30
CA ARG A 146 5.62 4.40 -1.05
C ARG A 146 4.17 4.52 -0.63
N LEU A 147 3.88 4.38 0.66
CA LEU A 147 2.56 4.65 1.22
C LEU A 147 2.58 6.03 1.88
N LEU A 148 1.50 6.79 1.70
CA LEU A 148 1.29 8.04 2.40
C LEU A 148 -0.07 7.99 3.09
N PHE A 149 -0.06 8.23 4.41
CA PHE A 149 -1.23 8.18 5.26
C PHE A 149 -1.74 9.60 5.54
N ASN A 150 -3.05 9.81 5.39
CA ASN A 150 -3.68 11.07 5.75
C ASN A 150 -4.00 11.10 7.24
N THR A 151 -2.97 11.26 8.07
CA THR A 151 -3.05 11.25 9.53
C THR A 151 -3.96 12.35 10.08
N ALA A 152 -4.04 13.51 9.41
CA ALA A 152 -4.98 14.58 9.73
C ALA A 152 -6.47 14.18 9.55
N GLY A 153 -6.75 13.15 8.76
CA GLY A 153 -8.09 12.59 8.57
C GLY A 153 -8.34 11.30 9.35
N ALA A 154 -7.50 10.97 10.34
CA ALA A 154 -7.69 9.77 11.16
C ALA A 154 -9.01 9.83 11.94
N VAL A 155 -9.74 8.71 11.95
CA VAL A 155 -10.99 8.55 12.70
C VAL A 155 -10.84 7.37 13.64
N GLU A 156 -11.20 7.53 14.92
CA GLU A 156 -11.19 6.44 15.89
C GLU A 156 -12.12 5.30 15.43
N ALA A 157 -11.63 4.06 15.53
CA ALA A 157 -12.16 2.90 14.81
C ALA A 157 -13.37 2.23 15.45
#